data_AF-A0A5E7MRH1-F1
#
_entry.id   AF-A0A5E7MRH1-F1
#
_cell.length_a   1.000
_cell.length_b   1.000
_cell.length_c   1.000
_cell.angle_alpha   90.00
_cell.angle_beta   90.00
_cell.angle_gamma   90.00
#
_symmetry.space_group_name_H-M   'P 1'
#
loop_
_entity.id
_entity.type
_entity.pdbx_description
1 polymer ?
#
loop_
_entity_poly.entity_id
_entity_poly.type
_entity_poly.pdbx_seq_one_letter_code
_entity_poly.pdbx_strand_id
1 'polypeptide(L)'
;MCDRNSVATHPLEPLGPCTCTAGRDLPTIHDRRHTRPSVNQHDVVEMNMPIDRKDWAQRFPEFLVEAETLLAKSEECLSHLQLISNDKDAIDCMLGTLLKLAGRAEALALEAISEFSLHIYSLLNLQQDHVDLHEQALDALRDCLTLMAWQLELVDPRTGQLTLDKSEQTDLLEAFAAQMGQTSFEPKRVSKRLLSSSFTARQA
;
A
#
# COMPACT_ATOMS: atom_id res chain seq x y z
N MET A 1 -69.94 -3.13 31.44
CA MET A 1 -70.49 -2.04 30.61
C MET A 1 -69.80 -2.09 29.25
N CYS A 2 -70.62 -2.30 28.22
CA CYS A 2 -70.43 -1.98 26.79
C CYS A 2 -69.43 -2.78 25.94
N ASP A 3 -70.01 -3.72 25.18
CA ASP A 3 -69.65 -4.13 23.82
C ASP A 3 -69.42 -2.97 22.83
N ARG A 4 -68.61 -3.19 21.78
CA ARG A 4 -69.11 -3.32 20.39
C ARG A 4 -68.01 -3.54 19.35
N ASN A 5 -68.22 -4.59 18.56
CA ASN A 5 -67.67 -4.87 17.23
C ASN A 5 -67.70 -3.66 16.27
N SER A 6 -66.73 -3.61 15.35
CA SER A 6 -67.05 -3.44 13.93
C SER A 6 -65.96 -4.03 13.02
N VAL A 7 -66.44 -4.76 12.01
CA VAL A 7 -65.75 -5.47 10.93
C VAL A 7 -65.68 -4.59 9.68
N ALA A 8 -64.62 -4.75 8.87
CA ALA A 8 -64.56 -4.58 7.41
C ALA A 8 -63.37 -5.45 6.93
N THR A 9 -63.44 -6.55 6.16
CA THR A 9 -64.00 -6.84 4.81
C THR A 9 -63.52 -5.80 3.77
N HIS A 10 -62.71 -6.08 2.75
CA HIS A 10 -62.72 -7.15 1.73
C HIS A 10 -61.36 -7.25 0.96
N PRO A 11 -61.19 -8.25 0.05
CA PRO A 11 -59.91 -8.81 -0.41
C PRO A 11 -59.51 -8.43 -1.84
N LEU A 12 -58.29 -8.79 -2.27
CA LEU A 12 -57.99 -9.01 -3.70
C LEU A 12 -57.08 -10.23 -3.89
N GLU A 13 -57.59 -11.16 -4.69
CA GLU A 13 -56.99 -12.41 -5.16
C GLU A 13 -56.13 -12.23 -6.44
N PRO A 14 -55.38 -13.27 -6.85
CA PRO A 14 -54.40 -13.26 -7.94
C PRO A 14 -54.94 -13.86 -9.26
N LEU A 15 -54.58 -13.28 -10.42
CA LEU A 15 -54.76 -13.86 -11.76
C LEU A 15 -53.66 -13.31 -12.69
N GLY A 16 -52.74 -14.11 -13.21
CA GLY A 16 -52.92 -14.72 -14.54
C GLY A 16 -51.75 -14.34 -15.49
N PRO A 17 -51.60 -15.00 -16.66
CA PRO A 17 -50.34 -15.64 -17.06
C PRO A 17 -49.59 -14.95 -18.21
N CYS A 18 -48.29 -15.25 -18.37
CA CYS A 18 -47.56 -15.02 -19.63
C CYS A 18 -47.25 -16.37 -20.29
N THR A 19 -47.88 -16.66 -21.42
CA THR A 19 -47.59 -17.82 -22.26
C THR A 19 -47.44 -17.44 -23.74
N CYS A 20 -46.39 -17.99 -24.37
CA CYS A 20 -46.14 -18.38 -25.79
C CYS A 20 -46.34 -17.32 -26.91
N THR A 21 -45.55 -17.23 -27.99
CA THR A 21 -45.04 -18.21 -29.00
C THR A 21 -43.86 -17.57 -29.80
N ALA A 22 -42.71 -18.21 -30.03
CA ALA A 22 -42.33 -19.16 -31.10
C ALA A 22 -42.35 -18.64 -32.57
N GLY A 23 -41.21 -18.78 -33.28
CA GLY A 23 -41.06 -18.68 -34.75
C GLY A 23 -39.70 -18.09 -35.18
N ARG A 24 -38.61 -18.88 -35.15
CA ARG A 24 -37.91 -19.51 -36.31
C ARG A 24 -37.60 -18.55 -37.47
N ASP A 25 -36.31 -18.33 -37.73
CA ASP A 25 -35.67 -18.86 -38.95
C ASP A 25 -34.14 -18.84 -38.85
N LEU A 26 -33.55 -20.00 -39.14
CA LEU A 26 -32.16 -20.24 -39.46
C LEU A 26 -32.00 -20.04 -40.98
N PRO A 27 -30.84 -19.59 -41.50
CA PRO A 27 -29.97 -20.62 -42.07
C PRO A 27 -28.45 -20.36 -41.94
N THR A 28 -27.74 -21.48 -41.71
CA THR A 28 -26.55 -21.93 -42.45
C THR A 28 -25.28 -21.07 -42.50
N ILE A 29 -24.34 -21.44 -41.61
CA ILE A 29 -22.95 -21.85 -41.88
C ILE A 29 -22.28 -21.28 -43.15
N HIS A 30 -21.24 -20.48 -42.94
CA HIS A 30 -19.98 -20.67 -43.68
C HIS A 30 -18.78 -20.60 -42.73
N ASP A 31 -18.05 -21.70 -42.71
CA ASP A 31 -16.72 -21.89 -42.13
C ASP A 31 -15.74 -20.85 -42.68
N ARG A 32 -15.10 -20.10 -41.79
CA ARG A 32 -13.79 -19.51 -42.07
C ARG A 32 -12.93 -19.59 -40.82
N ARG A 33 -12.16 -20.68 -40.76
CA ARG A 33 -10.94 -20.78 -39.98
C ARG A 33 -10.04 -19.57 -40.27
N HIS A 34 -9.92 -18.67 -39.31
CA HIS A 34 -8.74 -17.84 -39.13
C HIS A 34 -8.37 -17.85 -37.65
N THR A 35 -7.44 -18.77 -37.36
CA THR A 35 -6.36 -18.65 -36.38
C THR A 35 -6.42 -17.43 -35.47
N ARG A 36 -6.79 -17.65 -34.20
CA ARG A 36 -6.42 -16.77 -33.08
C ARG A 36 -4.89 -16.67 -33.05
N PRO A 37 -4.27 -15.47 -33.02
CA PRO A 37 -2.93 -15.38 -32.49
C PRO A 37 -3.02 -15.65 -30.99
N SER A 38 -2.42 -16.76 -30.58
CA SER A 38 -2.03 -17.01 -29.20
C SER A 38 -1.25 -15.79 -28.73
N VAL A 39 -1.82 -15.01 -27.82
CA VAL A 39 -1.04 -14.04 -27.05
C VAL A 39 -0.15 -14.91 -26.17
N ASN A 40 1.08 -15.13 -26.64
CA ASN A 40 2.13 -15.69 -25.81
C ASN A 40 2.33 -14.69 -24.68
N GLN A 41 1.75 -15.04 -23.53
CA GLN A 41 2.08 -14.48 -22.25
C GLN A 41 3.53 -14.86 -21.98
N HIS A 42 4.45 -14.09 -22.55
CA HIS A 42 5.76 -13.91 -21.95
C HIS A 42 5.50 -13.05 -20.71
N ASP A 43 5.14 -13.71 -19.61
CA ASP A 43 5.50 -13.25 -18.30
C ASP A 43 7.03 -13.08 -18.31
N VAL A 44 7.49 -11.89 -18.71
CA VAL A 44 8.78 -11.40 -18.28
C VAL A 44 8.58 -11.10 -16.80
N VAL A 45 8.65 -12.15 -15.98
CA VAL A 45 9.05 -11.99 -14.61
C VAL A 45 10.44 -11.40 -14.71
N GLU A 46 10.54 -10.09 -14.65
CA GLU A 46 11.79 -9.39 -14.42
C GLU A 46 12.20 -9.76 -12.98
N MET A 47 12.72 -10.98 -12.87
CA MET A 47 13.27 -11.53 -11.65
C MET A 47 14.47 -10.66 -11.32
N ASN A 48 14.38 -9.96 -10.19
CA ASN A 48 15.45 -9.19 -9.57
C ASN A 48 16.80 -9.84 -9.88
N MET A 49 17.54 -9.24 -10.82
CA MET A 49 18.87 -9.72 -11.15
C MET A 49 19.72 -9.53 -9.89
N PRO A 50 20.36 -10.59 -9.35
CA PRO A 50 21.16 -10.45 -8.15
C PRO A 50 22.24 -9.41 -8.41
N ILE A 51 22.30 -8.40 -7.54
CA ILE A 51 23.27 -7.31 -7.64
C ILE A 51 24.67 -7.93 -7.63
N ASP A 52 25.51 -7.57 -8.62
CA ASP A 52 26.88 -8.07 -8.67
C ASP A 52 27.61 -7.71 -7.37
N ARG A 53 28.43 -8.62 -6.85
CA ARG A 53 29.16 -8.41 -5.59
C ARG A 53 30.05 -7.15 -5.60
N LYS A 54 30.62 -6.78 -6.75
CA LYS A 54 31.40 -5.56 -6.90
C LYS A 54 30.51 -4.32 -6.83
N ASP A 55 29.36 -4.38 -7.47
CA ASP A 55 28.36 -3.30 -7.44
C ASP A 55 27.79 -3.14 -6.03
N TRP A 56 27.53 -4.26 -5.33
CA TRP A 56 27.10 -4.26 -3.93
C TRP A 56 28.10 -3.57 -3.01
N ALA A 57 29.38 -3.95 -3.09
CA ALA A 57 30.43 -3.41 -2.23
C ALA A 57 30.62 -1.90 -2.37
N GLN A 58 30.29 -1.33 -3.53
CA GLN A 58 30.30 0.11 -3.75
C GLN A 58 28.97 0.75 -3.32
N ARG A 59 27.84 0.18 -3.75
CA ARG A 59 26.52 0.83 -3.62
C ARG A 59 25.94 0.73 -2.22
N PHE A 60 26.28 -0.30 -1.45
CA PHE A 60 25.73 -0.47 -0.10
C PHE A 60 26.22 0.59 0.90
N PRO A 61 27.52 0.92 0.98
CA PRO A 61 27.98 2.04 1.82
C PRO A 61 27.38 3.39 1.41
N GLU A 62 27.28 3.66 0.11
CA GLU A 62 26.63 4.88 -0.41
C GLU A 62 25.15 4.95 -0.02
N PHE A 63 24.46 3.80 -0.11
CA PHE A 63 23.08 3.67 0.34
C PHE A 63 22.94 3.94 1.84
N LEU A 64 23.79 3.35 2.69
CA LEU A 64 23.68 3.53 4.15
C LEU A 64 23.77 5.01 4.54
N VAL A 65 24.76 5.73 4.00
CA VAL A 65 24.91 7.18 4.27
C VAL A 65 23.65 7.95 3.83
N GLU A 66 23.12 7.64 2.65
CA GLU A 66 21.91 8.30 2.17
C GLU A 66 20.67 7.91 3.00
N ALA A 67 20.54 6.65 3.40
CA ALA A 67 19.44 6.13 4.19
C ALA A 67 19.42 6.75 5.60
N GLU A 68 20.57 6.83 6.26
CA GLU A 68 20.74 7.52 7.55
C GLU A 68 20.39 9.00 7.44
N THR A 69 20.80 9.67 6.36
CA THR A 69 20.43 11.08 6.10
C THR A 69 18.92 11.24 5.93
N LEU A 70 18.26 10.31 5.22
CA LEU A 70 16.80 10.33 5.04
C LEU A 70 16.05 10.03 6.32
N LEU A 71 16.58 9.13 7.16
CA LEU A 71 16.02 8.80 8.45
C LEU A 71 16.13 9.98 9.42
N ALA A 72 17.30 10.61 9.54
CA ALA A 72 17.49 11.82 10.34
C ALA A 72 16.53 12.94 9.91
N LYS A 73 16.34 13.14 8.61
CA LYS A 73 15.35 14.11 8.10
C LYS A 73 13.91 13.73 8.45
N SER A 74 13.59 12.43 8.49
CA SER A 74 12.28 11.96 8.93
C SER A 74 12.06 12.24 10.42
N GLU A 75 13.08 12.04 11.26
CA GLU A 75 13.05 12.38 12.68
C GLU A 75 12.93 13.89 12.94
N GLU A 76 13.58 14.73 12.12
CA GLU A 76 13.38 16.18 12.13
C GLU A 76 11.91 16.51 11.82
N CYS A 77 11.36 15.98 10.72
CA CYS A 77 9.96 16.22 10.34
C CYS A 77 8.97 15.70 11.39
N LEU A 78 9.27 14.60 12.10
CA LEU A 78 8.52 14.16 13.27
C LEU A 78 8.59 15.17 14.43
N SER A 79 9.78 15.68 14.74
CA SER A 79 9.96 16.69 15.80
C SER A 79 9.18 17.97 15.51
N HIS A 80 9.10 18.37 14.23
CA HIS A 80 8.24 19.48 13.79
C HIS A 80 6.75 19.19 14.06
N LEU A 81 6.27 17.99 13.75
CA LEU A 81 4.87 17.59 13.93
C LEU A 81 4.45 17.50 15.40
N GLN A 82 5.39 17.19 16.30
CA GLN A 82 5.16 17.22 17.76
C GLN A 82 4.97 18.65 18.30
N LEU A 83 5.51 19.66 17.61
CA LEU A 83 5.37 21.07 17.98
C LEU A 83 4.19 21.74 17.30
N ILE A 84 3.95 21.38 16.03
CA ILE A 84 2.93 21.97 15.17
C ILE A 84 2.11 20.82 14.58
N SER A 85 0.98 20.52 15.23
CA SER A 85 0.07 19.48 14.78
C SER A 85 -0.40 19.75 13.35
N ASN A 86 -0.33 18.71 12.52
CA ASN A 86 -0.78 18.72 11.13
C ASN A 86 -0.07 19.78 10.26
N ASP A 87 1.19 20.09 10.56
CA ASP A 87 2.07 20.87 9.68
C ASP A 87 2.21 20.15 8.33
N LYS A 88 1.57 20.74 7.30
CA LYS A 88 1.54 20.18 5.95
C LYS A 88 2.94 20.06 5.35
N ASP A 89 3.82 21.01 5.60
CA ASP A 89 5.18 20.99 5.03
C ASP A 89 6.00 19.87 5.67
N ALA A 90 5.83 19.63 6.97
CA ALA A 90 6.46 18.51 7.67
C ALA A 90 5.89 17.14 7.24
N ILE A 91 4.58 17.04 6.99
CA ILE A 91 3.96 15.83 6.42
C ILE A 91 4.46 15.57 5.01
N ASP A 92 4.45 16.56 4.12
CA ASP A 92 4.91 16.41 2.74
C ASP A 92 6.42 16.10 2.69
N CYS A 93 7.21 16.69 3.60
CA CYS A 93 8.61 16.30 3.85
C CYS A 93 8.73 14.81 4.17
N MET A 94 8.02 14.35 5.21
CA MET A 94 8.07 12.97 5.73
C MET A 94 7.68 11.96 4.64
N LEU A 95 6.59 12.24 3.91
CA LEU A 95 6.15 11.40 2.80
C LEU A 95 7.24 11.30 1.71
N GLY A 96 7.87 12.43 1.38
CA GLY A 96 8.97 12.48 0.41
C GLY A 96 10.21 11.71 0.86
N THR A 97 10.59 11.77 2.14
CA THR A 97 11.75 11.04 2.67
C THR A 97 11.51 9.54 2.72
N LEU A 98 10.35 9.09 3.21
CA LEU A 98 9.97 7.68 3.26
C LEU A 98 9.92 7.05 1.87
N LEU A 99 9.32 7.73 0.89
CA LEU A 99 9.25 7.24 -0.48
C LEU A 99 10.63 7.14 -1.14
N LYS A 100 11.51 8.11 -0.85
CA LYS A 100 12.89 8.08 -1.34
C LYS A 100 13.67 6.93 -0.69
N LEU A 101 13.55 6.73 0.63
CA LEU A 101 14.17 5.62 1.35
C LEU A 101 13.71 4.28 0.78
N ALA A 102 12.39 4.12 0.56
CA ALA A 102 11.81 2.93 -0.04
C ALA A 102 12.42 2.60 -1.41
N GLY A 103 12.54 3.60 -2.30
CA GLY A 103 13.12 3.42 -3.62
C GLY A 103 14.62 3.12 -3.59
N ARG A 104 15.37 3.73 -2.66
CA ARG A 104 16.80 3.42 -2.48
C ARG A 104 17.01 1.99 -1.97
N ALA A 105 16.18 1.54 -1.03
CA ALA A 105 16.21 0.17 -0.52
C ALA A 105 15.78 -0.86 -1.58
N GLU A 106 14.74 -0.56 -2.37
CA GLU A 106 14.29 -1.43 -3.47
C GLU A 106 15.39 -1.62 -4.51
N ALA A 107 16.11 -0.55 -4.86
CA ALA A 107 17.22 -0.60 -5.81
C ALA A 107 18.39 -1.48 -5.34
N LEU A 108 18.44 -1.83 -4.04
CA LEU A 108 19.39 -2.77 -3.45
C LEU A 108 18.76 -4.12 -3.07
N ALA A 109 17.51 -4.38 -3.46
CA ALA A 109 16.75 -5.56 -3.06
C ALA A 109 16.65 -5.75 -1.53
N LEU A 110 16.70 -4.65 -0.77
CA LEU A 110 16.47 -4.62 0.68
C LEU A 110 14.97 -4.55 0.96
N GLU A 111 14.25 -5.63 0.64
CA GLU A 111 12.79 -5.70 0.64
C GLU A 111 12.18 -5.29 1.99
N ALA A 112 12.72 -5.76 3.11
CA ALA A 112 12.20 -5.45 4.44
C ALA A 112 12.18 -3.94 4.73
N ILE A 113 13.24 -3.21 4.37
CA ILE A 113 13.34 -1.76 4.57
C ILE A 113 12.42 -1.02 3.58
N SER A 114 12.37 -1.49 2.33
CA SER A 114 11.55 -0.89 1.29
C SER A 114 10.05 -0.99 1.60
N GLU A 115 9.59 -2.19 1.92
CA GLU A 115 8.19 -2.46 2.25
C GLU A 115 7.77 -1.72 3.53
N PHE A 116 8.60 -1.76 4.57
CA PHE A 116 8.30 -1.06 5.83
C PHE A 116 8.17 0.46 5.61
N SER A 117 9.07 1.07 4.84
CA SER A 117 8.99 2.49 4.46
C SER A 117 7.71 2.83 3.69
N LEU A 118 7.30 1.97 2.75
CA LEU A 118 6.07 2.15 1.97
C LEU A 118 4.80 2.00 2.79
N HIS A 119 4.82 1.12 3.80
CA HIS A 119 3.69 0.95 4.70
C HIS A 119 3.49 2.17 5.60
N ILE A 120 4.56 2.71 6.17
CA ILE A 120 4.51 3.97 6.93
C ILE A 120 4.02 5.12 6.03
N TYR A 121 4.59 5.24 4.83
CA TYR A 121 4.14 6.22 3.83
C TYR A 121 2.63 6.11 3.56
N SER A 122 2.14 4.88 3.35
CA SER A 122 0.73 4.64 3.01
C SER A 122 -0.20 5.04 4.15
N LEU A 123 0.15 4.73 5.41
CA LEU A 123 -0.63 5.11 6.58
C LEU A 123 -0.72 6.64 6.73
N LEU A 124 0.38 7.35 6.50
CA LEU A 124 0.40 8.82 6.51
C LEU A 124 -0.37 9.43 5.34
N ASN A 125 -0.25 8.85 4.15
CA ASN A 125 -0.86 9.39 2.92
C ASN A 125 -2.39 9.16 2.85
N LEU A 126 -2.91 8.12 3.51
CA LEU A 126 -4.35 7.81 3.55
C LEU A 126 -5.19 8.87 4.26
N GLN A 127 -4.57 9.76 5.02
CA GLN A 127 -5.28 10.73 5.84
C GLN A 127 -5.17 12.17 5.30
N GLN A 128 -4.65 12.44 4.10
CA GLN A 128 -4.36 13.83 3.64
C GLN A 128 -5.52 14.84 3.73
N ASP A 129 -6.79 14.40 3.72
CA ASP A 129 -7.95 15.29 3.88
C ASP A 129 -8.31 15.57 5.36
N HIS A 130 -7.89 14.71 6.30
CA HIS A 130 -8.15 14.80 7.74
C HIS A 130 -7.05 14.10 8.56
N VAL A 131 -5.78 14.49 8.37
CA VAL A 131 -4.70 13.99 9.22
C VAL A 131 -4.94 14.55 10.62
N ASP A 132 -5.23 13.68 11.58
CA ASP A 132 -5.16 14.01 13.00
C ASP A 132 -3.98 13.24 13.61
N LEU A 133 -2.77 13.73 13.34
CA LEU A 133 -1.54 13.19 13.93
C LEU A 133 -1.45 13.67 15.39
N HIS A 134 -2.29 13.09 16.24
CA HIS A 134 -2.24 13.30 17.67
C HIS A 134 -0.99 12.64 18.30
N GLU A 135 -0.74 12.95 19.57
CA GLU A 135 0.46 12.52 20.31
C GLU A 135 0.75 11.02 20.19
N GLN A 136 -0.24 10.15 20.38
CA GLN A 136 -0.06 8.69 20.31
C GLN A 136 0.27 8.20 18.88
N ALA A 137 -0.23 8.86 17.84
CA ALA A 137 0.11 8.53 16.45
C ALA A 137 1.56 8.94 16.14
N LEU A 138 2.00 10.08 16.66
CA LEU A 138 3.39 10.54 16.56
C LEU A 138 4.35 9.65 17.34
N ASP A 139 3.94 9.14 18.51
CA ASP A 139 4.70 8.14 19.27
C ASP A 139 4.84 6.83 18.51
N ALA A 140 3.75 6.30 17.96
CA ALA A 140 3.79 5.08 17.16
C ALA A 140 4.65 5.25 15.89
N LEU A 141 4.62 6.44 15.26
CA LEU A 141 5.50 6.78 14.15
C LEU A 141 6.97 6.83 14.58
N ARG A 142 7.29 7.40 15.74
CA ARG A 142 8.65 7.39 16.31
C ARG A 142 9.16 5.97 16.49
N ASP A 143 8.32 5.08 17.02
CA ASP A 143 8.71 3.70 17.27
C ASP A 143 8.98 2.97 15.93
N CYS A 144 8.19 3.26 14.89
CA CYS A 144 8.48 2.79 13.53
C CYS A 144 9.83 3.31 13.00
N LEU A 145 10.14 4.60 13.16
CA LEU A 145 11.42 5.17 12.73
C LEU A 145 12.61 4.60 13.53
N THR A 146 12.39 4.32 14.82
CA THR A 146 13.39 3.66 15.68
C THR A 146 13.72 2.27 15.17
N LEU A 147 12.70 1.48 14.81
CA LEU A 147 12.93 0.17 14.19
C LEU A 147 13.65 0.31 12.84
N MET A 148 13.32 1.34 12.04
CA MET A 148 14.04 1.62 10.79
C MET A 148 15.53 1.85 11.02
N ALA A 149 15.89 2.62 12.06
CA ALA A 149 17.29 2.86 12.45
C ALA A 149 18.01 1.54 12.73
N TRP A 150 17.39 0.68 13.55
CA TRP A 150 17.95 -0.64 13.86
C TRP A 150 18.07 -1.53 12.63
N GLN A 151 17.10 -1.50 11.72
CA GLN A 151 17.20 -2.26 10.47
C GLN A 151 18.40 -1.82 9.63
N LEU A 152 18.64 -0.51 9.50
CA LEU A 152 19.81 0.00 8.75
C LEU A 152 21.14 -0.42 9.41
N GLU A 153 21.19 -0.44 10.74
CA GLU A 153 22.37 -0.87 11.50
C GLU A 153 22.63 -2.38 11.39
N LEU A 154 21.57 -3.19 11.34
CA LEU A 154 21.65 -4.67 11.42
C LEU A 154 21.74 -5.37 10.06
N VAL A 155 21.59 -4.66 8.94
CA VAL A 155 21.78 -5.26 7.60
C VAL A 155 23.22 -5.75 7.47
N ASP A 156 23.40 -7.03 7.14
CA ASP A 156 24.72 -7.58 6.89
C ASP A 156 25.36 -6.88 5.68
N PRO A 157 26.51 -6.21 5.84
CA PRO A 157 27.11 -5.40 4.79
C PRO A 157 27.68 -6.22 3.63
N ARG A 158 27.82 -7.55 3.78
CA ARG A 158 28.32 -8.46 2.74
C ARG A 158 27.19 -9.14 1.97
N THR A 159 26.07 -9.40 2.63
CA THR A 159 24.98 -10.21 2.08
C THR A 159 23.68 -9.46 1.86
N GLY A 160 23.52 -8.28 2.48
CA GLY A 160 22.25 -7.54 2.49
C GLY A 160 21.16 -8.19 3.33
N GLN A 161 21.47 -9.28 4.03
CA GLN A 161 20.49 -9.97 4.85
C GLN A 161 20.23 -9.19 6.13
N LEU A 162 18.95 -8.97 6.40
CA LEU A 162 18.46 -8.49 7.67
C LEU A 162 17.84 -9.69 8.39
N THR A 163 18.47 -10.12 9.49
CA THR A 163 17.94 -11.23 10.31
C THR A 163 17.04 -10.65 11.40
N LEU A 164 15.90 -10.11 10.98
CA LEU A 164 14.88 -9.58 11.89
C LEU A 164 13.59 -10.42 11.75
N ASP A 165 12.93 -10.71 12.86
CA ASP A 165 11.58 -11.26 12.80
C ASP A 165 10.64 -10.21 12.19
N LYS A 166 9.77 -10.63 11.27
CA LYS A 166 8.80 -9.73 10.63
C LYS A 166 7.63 -9.38 11.55
N SER A 167 7.49 -10.07 12.69
CA SER A 167 6.46 -9.79 13.68
C SER A 167 6.57 -8.36 14.21
N GLU A 168 7.78 -7.89 14.54
CA GLU A 168 7.98 -6.58 15.15
C GLU A 168 7.57 -5.43 14.20
N GLN A 169 7.90 -5.56 12.91
CA GLN A 169 7.42 -4.60 11.90
C GLN A 169 5.90 -4.59 11.82
N THR A 170 5.28 -5.77 11.86
CA THR A 170 3.83 -5.92 11.75
C THR A 170 3.15 -5.30 12.98
N ASP A 171 3.64 -5.61 14.18
CA ASP A 171 3.10 -5.09 15.45
C ASP A 171 3.17 -3.56 15.51
N LEU A 172 4.29 -2.96 15.07
CA LEU A 172 4.43 -1.50 15.01
C LEU A 172 3.51 -0.86 13.96
N LEU A 173 3.37 -1.48 12.79
CA LEU A 173 2.46 -0.99 11.74
C LEU A 173 1.00 -1.09 12.17
N GLU A 174 0.60 -2.17 12.85
CA GLU A 174 -0.74 -2.33 13.42
C GLU A 174 -1.00 -1.30 14.52
N ALA A 175 -0.03 -1.09 15.43
CA ALA A 175 -0.13 -0.08 16.46
C ALA A 175 -0.30 1.32 15.84
N PHE A 176 0.51 1.67 14.83
CA PHE A 176 0.41 2.95 14.15
C PHE A 176 -0.92 3.08 13.38
N ALA A 177 -1.32 2.05 12.65
CA ALA A 177 -2.59 2.03 11.91
C ALA A 177 -3.80 2.24 12.84
N ALA A 178 -3.79 1.62 14.03
CA ALA A 178 -4.83 1.80 15.03
C ALA A 178 -4.94 3.25 15.51
N GLN A 179 -3.82 3.95 15.72
CA GLN A 179 -3.82 5.38 16.04
C GLN A 179 -4.34 6.24 14.88
N MET A 180 -4.07 5.82 13.64
CA MET A 180 -4.56 6.47 12.42
C MET A 180 -6.03 6.11 12.08
N GLY A 181 -6.78 5.55 13.04
CA GLY A 181 -8.20 5.20 12.89
C GLY A 181 -8.49 4.03 11.95
N GLN A 182 -7.48 3.23 11.59
CA GLN A 182 -7.65 2.04 10.75
C GLN A 182 -8.02 0.84 11.62
N THR A 183 -9.07 0.10 11.22
CA THR A 183 -9.58 -1.06 11.98
C THR A 183 -8.90 -2.38 11.63
N SER A 184 -8.10 -2.40 10.56
CA SER A 184 -7.26 -3.53 10.16
C SER A 184 -6.17 -3.03 9.21
N PHE A 185 -4.91 -3.31 9.55
CA PHE A 185 -3.80 -3.11 8.64
C PHE A 185 -3.71 -4.31 7.71
N GLU A 186 -4.24 -4.18 6.50
CA GLU A 186 -3.95 -5.12 5.43
C GLU A 186 -2.69 -4.62 4.71
N PRO A 187 -1.55 -5.36 4.76
CA PRO A 187 -0.40 -5.05 3.94
C PRO A 187 -0.77 -5.33 2.48
N LYS A 188 -1.50 -4.38 1.86
CA LYS A 188 -1.65 -4.33 0.42
C LYS A 188 -0.24 -4.23 -0.11
N ARG A 189 0.24 -5.27 -0.79
CA ARG A 189 1.51 -5.23 -1.52
C ARG A 189 1.53 -3.95 -2.32
N VAL A 190 2.28 -2.96 -1.83
CA VAL A 190 2.41 -1.66 -2.46
C VAL A 190 3.09 -1.95 -3.78
N SER A 191 2.29 -2.00 -4.83
CA SER A 191 2.74 -2.53 -6.12
C SER A 191 3.84 -1.62 -6.65
N LYS A 192 4.92 -2.20 -7.20
CA LYS A 192 6.07 -1.57 -7.90
C LYS A 192 5.72 -0.30 -8.73
N ARG A 193 4.46 -0.14 -9.15
CA ARG A 193 3.93 1.05 -9.83
C ARG A 193 4.08 2.37 -9.05
N LEU A 194 4.00 2.39 -7.72
CA LEU A 194 4.06 3.65 -6.95
C LEU A 194 5.46 4.29 -6.94
N LEU A 195 6.52 3.47 -7.00
CA LEU A 195 7.89 3.97 -7.09
C LEU A 195 8.23 4.49 -8.49
N SER A 196 7.63 3.90 -9.53
CA SER A 196 7.84 4.30 -10.93
C SER A 196 7.20 5.64 -11.30
N SER A 197 6.02 5.98 -10.74
CA SER A 197 5.32 7.25 -11.03
C SER A 197 5.94 8.47 -10.36
N SER A 198 6.64 8.26 -9.24
CA SER A 198 7.18 9.34 -8.40
C SER A 198 8.46 9.95 -8.96
N PHE A 199 9.18 9.20 -9.80
CA PHE A 199 10.40 9.65 -10.45
C PHE A 199 10.16 10.53 -11.68
N THR A 200 8.96 10.52 -12.27
CA THR A 200 8.66 11.26 -13.51
C THR A 200 8.15 12.68 -13.28
N ALA A 201 7.82 13.07 -12.04
CA ALA A 201 7.18 14.36 -11.74
C ALA A 201 8.14 15.52 -11.41
N ARG A 202 9.46 15.38 -11.60
CA ARG A 202 10.45 16.46 -11.35
C ARG A 202 11.40 16.74 -12.51
N GLN A 203 10.92 16.61 -13.75
CA GLN A 203 11.55 17.24 -14.91
C GLN A 203 10.47 17.79 -15.85
N ALA A 204 9.98 18.99 -15.55
CA ALA A 204 9.31 19.88 -16.48
C ALA A 204 9.52 21.32 -16.01
#